data_AF-A0A9X2F4U4-F1
#
_entry.id   AF-A0A9X2F4U4-F1
#
_cell.length_a   1.000
_cell.length_b   1.000
_cell.length_c   1.000
_cell.angle_alpha   90.00
_cell.angle_beta   90.00
_cell.angle_gamma   90.00
#
_symmetry.space_group_name_H-M   'P 1'
#
loop_
_entity.id
_entity.type
_entity.pdbx_description
1 polymer ?
#
loop_
_entity_poly.entity_id
_entity_poly.type
_entity_poly.pdbx_seq_one_letter_code
_entity_poly.pdbx_strand_id
1 'polypeptide(L)'
;MKKIALLLIIALASIQVASAQKKWDDLSKEEKISKAKAFRADNQNYLKTTLGMTATQLTDIDNVNACYLSTLDRIDRYGKTDEDKEKLAEFATAARSAQLDAIMGTEKRDKFVAYVQEKLKKAGVNLE
;
A
#
# COMPACT_ATOMS: atom_id res chain seq x y z
N MET A 1 -1.85 -12.91 -13.77
CA MET A 1 -1.05 -11.78 -14.34
C MET A 1 -1.69 -10.39 -14.18
N LYS A 2 -2.80 -10.03 -14.86
CA LYS A 2 -3.35 -8.64 -14.79
C LYS A 2 -3.80 -8.17 -13.40
N LYS A 3 -4.32 -9.09 -12.57
CA LYS A 3 -4.88 -8.75 -11.25
C LYS A 3 -3.87 -8.72 -10.11
N ILE A 4 -2.67 -9.26 -10.31
CA ILE A 4 -1.69 -9.50 -9.23
C ILE A 4 -0.42 -8.66 -9.42
N ALA A 5 -0.03 -8.38 -10.67
CA ALA A 5 0.86 -7.25 -10.97
C ALA A 5 0.30 -5.92 -10.44
N LEU A 6 -1.02 -5.85 -10.27
CA LEU A 6 -1.77 -4.73 -9.72
C LEU A 6 -1.43 -4.46 -8.24
N LEU A 7 -1.13 -5.50 -7.44
CA LEU A 7 -0.77 -5.36 -6.02
C LEU A 7 0.66 -4.83 -5.81
N LEU A 8 1.57 -5.05 -6.76
CA LEU A 8 2.89 -4.39 -6.80
C LEU A 8 2.78 -2.92 -7.24
N ILE A 9 1.77 -2.59 -8.06
CA ILE A 9 1.44 -1.21 -8.46
C ILE A 9 0.78 -0.42 -7.31
N ILE A 10 0.22 -1.09 -6.28
CA ILE A 10 -0.34 -0.44 -5.08
C ILE A 10 0.73 0.35 -4.29
N ALA A 11 2.02 0.03 -4.45
CA ALA A 11 3.11 0.84 -3.91
C ALA A 11 3.45 2.08 -4.77
N LEU A 12 3.01 2.12 -6.02
CA LEU A 12 3.48 3.06 -7.06
C LEU A 12 2.41 4.00 -7.62
N ALA A 13 1.14 3.87 -7.24
CA ALA A 13 0.09 4.66 -7.85
C ALA A 13 -0.70 5.48 -6.83
N SER A 14 -0.06 6.55 -6.35
CA SER A 14 -0.73 7.61 -5.58
C SER A 14 -1.26 8.72 -6.51
N ILE A 15 -2.54 8.58 -6.80
CA ILE A 15 -3.60 9.59 -6.97
C ILE A 15 -3.26 10.90 -7.68
N GLN A 16 -3.87 11.01 -8.86
CA GLN A 16 -4.07 12.24 -9.61
C GLN A 16 -5.19 13.06 -8.96
N VAL A 17 -4.84 14.22 -8.38
CA VAL A 17 -5.83 15.25 -8.05
C VAL A 17 -5.67 16.35 -9.09
N ALA A 18 -6.72 16.52 -9.89
CA ALA A 18 -6.99 17.52 -10.92
C ALA A 18 -6.02 18.73 -10.98
N SER A 19 -4.90 18.56 -11.70
CA SER A 19 -4.25 19.53 -12.59
C SER A 19 -2.93 18.93 -13.06
N ALA A 20 -2.81 18.64 -14.36
CA ALA A 20 -1.53 18.35 -15.03
C ALA A 20 -0.56 17.37 -14.34
N GLN A 21 -1.04 16.29 -13.69
CA GLN A 21 -0.15 15.31 -13.08
C GLN A 21 0.46 14.39 -14.15
N LYS A 22 1.75 14.62 -14.43
CA LYS A 22 2.66 13.67 -15.08
C LYS A 22 2.38 12.24 -14.61
N LYS A 23 2.42 11.26 -15.53
CA LYS A 23 2.30 9.85 -15.15
C LYS A 23 3.43 9.52 -14.17
N TRP A 24 3.22 8.54 -13.30
CA TRP A 24 4.22 8.19 -12.28
C TRP A 24 5.61 7.98 -12.88
N ASP A 25 5.69 7.34 -14.05
CA ASP A 25 6.96 7.10 -14.76
C ASP A 25 7.65 8.38 -15.21
N ASP A 26 6.88 9.43 -15.51
CA ASP A 26 7.36 10.75 -15.96
C ASP A 26 7.81 11.65 -14.80
N LEU A 27 7.61 11.23 -13.55
CA LEU A 27 8.04 11.96 -12.36
C LEU A 27 9.54 11.75 -12.10
N SER A 28 10.21 12.84 -11.74
CA SER A 28 11.53 12.80 -11.13
C SER A 28 11.51 11.99 -9.83
N LYS A 29 12.70 11.58 -9.38
CA LYS A 29 12.87 10.86 -8.11
C LYS A 29 12.33 11.68 -6.94
N GLU A 30 12.59 12.98 -6.93
CA GLU A 30 12.18 13.92 -5.90
C GLU A 30 10.65 14.06 -5.85
N GLU A 31 9.99 14.14 -7.01
CA GLU A 31 8.54 14.17 -7.12
C GLU A 31 7.91 12.86 -6.62
N LYS A 32 8.49 11.70 -6.98
CA LYS A 32 8.03 10.38 -6.50
C LYS A 32 8.13 10.29 -4.97
N ILE A 33 9.25 10.72 -4.39
CA ILE A 33 9.44 10.74 -2.94
C ILE A 33 8.44 11.68 -2.26
N SER A 34 8.22 12.88 -2.81
CA SER A 34 7.28 13.85 -2.26
C SER A 34 5.85 13.29 -2.26
N LYS A 35 5.42 12.66 -3.36
CA LYS A 35 4.10 12.01 -3.43
C LYS A 35 3.96 10.84 -2.48
N ALA A 36 4.98 9.99 -2.36
CA ALA A 36 4.97 8.90 -1.39
C ALA A 36 4.84 9.39 0.06
N LYS A 37 5.55 10.49 0.40
CA LYS A 37 5.43 11.14 1.72
C LYS A 37 4.04 11.71 1.94
N ALA A 38 3.45 12.39 0.96
CA ALA A 38 2.09 12.93 1.06
C ALA A 38 1.06 11.80 1.22
N PHE A 39 1.18 10.72 0.45
CA PHE A 39 0.31 9.56 0.56
C PHE A 39 0.39 8.90 1.95
N ARG A 40 1.61 8.73 2.48
CA ARG A 40 1.82 8.24 3.85
C ARG A 40 1.21 9.18 4.89
N ALA A 41 1.46 10.49 4.79
CA ALA A 41 0.96 11.47 5.75
C ALA A 41 -0.58 11.48 5.81
N ASP A 42 -1.24 11.40 4.66
CA ASP A 42 -2.70 11.33 4.57
C ASP A 42 -3.25 10.04 5.21
N ASN A 43 -2.64 8.88 4.93
CA ASN A 43 -3.01 7.62 5.56
C ASN A 43 -2.81 7.66 7.09
N GLN A 44 -1.68 8.19 7.55
CA GLN A 44 -1.36 8.36 8.96
C GLN A 44 -2.35 9.30 9.66
N ASN A 45 -2.77 10.37 8.98
CA ASN A 45 -3.81 11.26 9.47
C ASN A 45 -5.15 10.52 9.62
N TYR A 46 -5.61 9.81 8.59
CA TYR A 46 -6.86 9.04 8.66
C TYR A 46 -6.85 8.00 9.80
N LEU A 47 -5.76 7.23 9.92
CA LEU A 47 -5.59 6.25 11.00
C LEU A 47 -5.67 6.93 12.38
N LYS A 48 -5.01 8.08 12.55
CA LYS A 48 -4.97 8.83 13.81
C LYS A 48 -6.33 9.47 14.14
N THR A 49 -6.85 10.29 13.24
CA THR A 49 -7.98 11.18 13.52
C THR A 49 -9.33 10.49 13.34
N THR A 50 -9.42 9.56 12.40
CA THR A 50 -10.70 8.89 12.07
C THR A 50 -10.81 7.54 12.76
N LEU A 51 -9.75 6.75 12.79
CA LEU A 51 -9.78 5.42 13.45
C LEU A 51 -9.29 5.44 14.90
N GLY A 52 -8.82 6.59 15.39
CA GLY A 52 -8.37 6.76 16.78
C GLY A 52 -7.14 5.93 17.12
N MET A 53 -6.22 5.75 16.16
CA MET A 53 -4.98 5.01 16.39
C MET A 53 -3.98 5.82 17.22
N THR A 54 -3.34 5.12 18.17
CA THR A 54 -2.25 5.68 18.99
C THR A 54 -0.96 5.83 18.19
N ALA A 55 -0.05 6.70 18.64
CA ALA A 55 1.25 6.88 17.99
C ALA A 55 2.07 5.58 17.87
N THR A 56 1.96 4.68 18.85
CA THR A 56 2.58 3.35 18.82
C THR A 56 1.99 2.51 17.70
N GLN A 57 0.66 2.38 17.63
CA GLN A 57 0.00 1.61 16.57
C GLN A 57 0.32 2.17 15.17
N LEU A 58 0.38 3.49 15.03
CA LEU A 58 0.77 4.14 13.77
C LEU A 58 2.18 3.76 13.33
N THR A 59 3.12 3.70 14.29
CA THR A 59 4.50 3.27 14.05
C THR A 59 4.56 1.79 13.67
N ASP A 60 3.80 0.94 14.37
CA ASP A 60 3.74 -0.50 14.08
C ASP A 60 3.15 -0.77 12.69
N ILE A 61 2.13 -0.02 12.27
CA ILE A 61 1.56 -0.11 10.92
C ILE A 61 2.60 0.27 9.86
N ASP A 62 3.38 1.32 10.09
CA ASP A 62 4.45 1.71 9.18
C ASP A 62 5.55 0.64 9.08
N ASN A 63 5.90 0.01 10.20
CA ASN A 63 6.87 -1.09 10.24
C ASN A 63 6.35 -2.33 9.50
N VAL A 64 5.08 -2.71 9.71
CA VAL A 64 4.43 -3.81 8.99
C VAL A 64 4.41 -3.55 7.49
N ASN A 65 4.06 -2.34 7.07
CA ASN A 65 4.06 -1.96 5.65
C ASN A 65 5.48 -1.99 5.05
N ALA A 66 6.49 -1.49 5.76
CA ALA A 66 7.87 -1.54 5.30
C ALA A 66 8.38 -2.97 5.14
N CYS A 67 8.09 -3.84 6.13
CA CYS A 67 8.44 -5.26 6.09
C CYS A 67 7.77 -5.97 4.91
N TYR A 68 6.48 -5.70 4.69
CA TYR A 68 5.73 -6.26 3.56
C TYR A 68 6.32 -5.83 2.21
N LEU A 69 6.59 -4.54 2.01
CA LEU A 69 7.17 -4.04 0.75
C LEU A 69 8.55 -4.62 0.48
N SER A 70 9.41 -4.73 1.51
CA SER A 70 10.71 -5.40 1.41
C SER A 70 10.56 -6.89 1.06
N THR A 71 9.56 -7.55 1.64
CA THR A 71 9.27 -8.96 1.34
C THR A 71 8.82 -9.14 -0.11
N LEU A 72 7.95 -8.27 -0.62
CA LEU A 72 7.54 -8.28 -2.01
C LEU A 72 8.71 -8.04 -2.98
N ASP A 73 9.59 -7.08 -2.69
CA ASP A 73 10.81 -6.84 -3.50
C ASP A 73 11.70 -8.08 -3.53
N ARG A 74 11.88 -8.77 -2.40
CA ARG A 74 12.63 -10.04 -2.35
C ARG A 74 11.95 -11.16 -3.15
N ILE A 75 10.62 -11.27 -3.07
CA ILE A 75 9.87 -12.26 -3.85
C ILE A 75 10.05 -11.99 -5.35
N ASP A 76 9.98 -10.73 -5.77
CA ASP A 76 10.17 -10.39 -7.18
C ASP A 76 11.60 -10.68 -7.67
N ARG A 77 12.63 -10.39 -6.85
CA ARG A 77 14.03 -10.66 -7.20
C ARG A 77 14.40 -12.14 -7.22
N TYR A 78 13.85 -12.93 -6.31
CA TYR A 78 14.33 -14.29 -6.03
C TYR A 78 13.33 -15.41 -6.31
N GLY A 79 12.07 -15.08 -6.58
CA GLY A 79 11.06 -16.06 -7.03
C GLY A 79 11.44 -16.62 -8.40
N LYS A 80 11.38 -17.95 -8.55
CA LYS A 80 11.88 -18.66 -9.73
C LYS A 80 10.90 -18.62 -10.91
N THR A 81 9.61 -18.69 -10.61
CA THR A 81 8.53 -18.69 -11.59
C THR A 81 7.49 -17.64 -11.19
N ASP A 82 6.68 -17.20 -12.16
CA ASP A 82 5.59 -16.27 -11.87
C ASP A 82 4.55 -16.89 -10.91
N GLU A 83 4.34 -18.20 -11.00
CA GLU A 83 3.45 -18.95 -10.10
C GLU A 83 3.99 -18.98 -8.66
N ASP A 84 5.30 -19.20 -8.48
CA ASP A 84 5.94 -19.15 -7.17
C ASP A 84 5.86 -17.74 -6.57
N LYS A 85 6.11 -16.72 -7.39
CA LYS A 85 6.01 -15.31 -6.97
C LYS A 85 4.61 -14.96 -6.50
N GLU A 86 3.59 -15.39 -7.25
CA GLU A 86 2.19 -15.19 -6.93
C GLU A 86 1.83 -15.83 -5.59
N LYS A 87 2.14 -17.12 -5.42
CA LYS A 87 1.89 -17.86 -4.18
C LYS A 87 2.59 -17.24 -2.97
N LEU A 88 3.85 -16.83 -3.11
CA LEU A 88 4.59 -16.17 -2.02
C LEU A 88 4.03 -14.79 -1.68
N ALA A 89 3.58 -14.03 -2.68
CA ALA A 89 2.96 -12.72 -2.48
C ALA A 89 1.61 -12.86 -1.75
N GLU A 90 0.82 -13.89 -2.04
CA GLU A 90 -0.40 -14.20 -1.30
C GLU A 90 -0.13 -14.46 0.18
N PHE A 91 0.87 -15.30 0.50
CA PHE A 91 1.27 -15.54 1.89
C PHE A 91 1.74 -14.27 2.60
N ALA A 92 2.55 -13.44 1.93
CA ALA A 92 3.00 -12.17 2.50
C ALA A 92 1.82 -11.21 2.75
N THR A 93 0.83 -11.20 1.85
CA THR A 93 -0.38 -10.38 1.97
C THR A 93 -1.27 -10.83 3.13
N ALA A 94 -1.46 -12.15 3.27
CA ALA A 94 -2.20 -12.73 4.39
C ALA A 94 -1.51 -12.43 5.73
N ALA A 95 -0.18 -12.59 5.80
CA ALA A 95 0.60 -12.27 7.00
C ALA A 95 0.49 -10.79 7.38
N ARG A 96 0.63 -9.88 6.40
CA ARG A 96 0.42 -8.44 6.62
C ARG A 96 -0.98 -8.16 7.18
N SER A 97 -2.01 -8.80 6.63
CA SER A 97 -3.39 -8.58 7.08
C SER A 97 -3.59 -9.03 8.52
N ALA A 98 -3.05 -10.19 8.91
CA ALA A 98 -3.09 -10.67 10.28
C ALA A 98 -2.32 -9.73 11.26
N GLN A 99 -1.18 -9.19 10.84
CA GLN A 99 -0.43 -8.22 11.64
C GLN A 99 -1.20 -6.91 11.82
N LEU A 100 -1.86 -6.41 10.78
CA LEU A 100 -2.73 -5.23 10.90
C LEU A 100 -3.92 -5.51 11.83
N ASP A 101 -4.55 -6.67 11.72
CA ASP A 101 -5.64 -7.07 12.62
C ASP A 101 -5.18 -7.11 14.09
N ALA A 102 -3.95 -7.58 14.36
CA ALA A 102 -3.39 -7.55 15.71
C ALA A 102 -3.14 -6.11 16.24
N ILE A 103 -2.84 -5.16 15.35
CA ILE A 103 -2.55 -3.77 15.73
C ILE A 103 -3.82 -2.95 15.93
N MET A 104 -4.77 -3.03 14.99
CA MET A 104 -5.95 -2.14 14.95
C MET A 104 -7.30 -2.85 15.09
N GLY A 105 -7.32 -4.18 15.02
CA GLY A 105 -8.55 -4.97 14.92
C GLY A 105 -9.12 -5.00 13.50
N THR A 106 -9.80 -6.09 13.17
CA THR A 106 -10.35 -6.36 11.82
C THR A 106 -11.28 -5.24 11.33
N GLU A 107 -12.17 -4.73 12.19
CA GLU A 107 -13.12 -3.67 11.80
C GLU A 107 -12.40 -2.40 11.30
N LYS A 108 -11.35 -1.97 12.02
CA LYS A 108 -10.57 -0.79 11.64
C LYS A 108 -9.70 -1.06 10.42
N ARG A 109 -9.17 -2.27 10.30
CA ARG A 109 -8.42 -2.69 9.11
C ARG A 109 -9.30 -2.64 7.87
N ASP A 110 -10.53 -3.13 7.93
CA ASP A 110 -11.45 -3.13 6.79
C ASP A 110 -11.83 -1.70 6.37
N LYS A 111 -12.08 -0.81 7.34
CA LYS A 111 -12.28 0.63 7.08
C LYS A 111 -11.05 1.25 6.41
N PHE A 112 -9.85 0.95 6.90
CA PHE A 112 -8.62 1.46 6.32
C PHE A 112 -8.37 0.92 4.91
N VAL A 113 -8.63 -0.36 4.65
CA VAL A 113 -8.53 -0.96 3.31
C VAL A 113 -9.50 -0.28 2.35
N ALA A 114 -10.77 -0.10 2.75
CA ALA A 114 -11.76 0.58 1.92
C ALA A 114 -11.34 2.03 1.60
N TYR A 115 -10.85 2.77 2.60
CA TYR A 115 -10.33 4.12 2.41
C TYR A 115 -9.16 4.17 1.41
N VAL A 116 -8.20 3.24 1.52
CA VAL A 116 -7.07 3.15 0.59
C VAL A 116 -7.54 2.73 -0.81
N GLN A 117 -8.48 1.79 -0.93
CA GLN A 117 -9.03 1.36 -2.23
C GLN A 117 -9.78 2.49 -2.94
N GLU A 118 -10.61 3.26 -2.23
CA GLU A 118 -11.31 4.41 -2.80
C GLU A 118 -10.31 5.47 -3.29
N LYS A 119 -9.27 5.69 -2.50
CA LYS A 119 -8.13 6.53 -2.86
C LYS A 119 -7.48 6.05 -4.15
N LEU A 120 -7.08 4.79 -4.24
CA LEU A 120 -6.49 4.21 -5.45
C LEU A 120 -7.43 4.30 -6.66
N LYS A 121 -8.74 4.08 -6.48
CA LYS A 121 -9.73 4.24 -7.54
C LYS A 121 -9.78 5.68 -8.05
N LYS A 122 -9.77 6.67 -7.16
CA LYS A 122 -9.66 8.11 -7.52
C LYS A 122 -8.35 8.43 -8.25
N ALA A 123 -7.30 7.62 -8.08
CA ALA A 123 -6.06 7.72 -8.84
C ALA A 123 -6.13 7.27 -10.29
N GLY A 124 -7.23 6.61 -10.70
CA GLY A 124 -7.26 5.85 -11.94
C GLY A 124 -6.57 4.49 -11.83
N VAL A 125 -6.26 4.01 -10.63
CA VAL A 125 -5.81 2.62 -10.42
C VAL A 125 -7.05 1.76 -10.33
N ASN A 126 -7.34 1.05 -11.41
CA ASN A 126 -8.45 0.12 -11.40
C ASN A 126 -7.97 -1.19 -10.77
N LEU A 127 -8.53 -1.57 -9.61
CA LEU A 127 -8.14 -2.74 -8.83
C LEU A 127 -8.88 -4.05 -9.26
N GLU A 128 -9.65 -3.99 -10.34
CA GLU A 128 -10.49 -5.09 -10.88
C GLU A 128 -9.76 -6.07 -11.82
#